data_AF-A0A931VUM7-F1
#
_entry.id   AF-A0A931VUM7-F1
#
_cell.length_a   1.000
_cell.length_b   1.000
_cell.length_c   1.000
_cell.angle_alpha   90.00
_cell.angle_beta   90.00
_cell.angle_gamma   90.00
#
_symmetry.space_group_name_H-M   'P 1'
#
loop_
_entity.id
_entity.type
_entity.pdbx_description
1 polymer ?
#
loop_
_entity_poly.entity_id
_entity_poly.type
_entity_poly.pdbx_seq_one_letter_code
_entity_poly.pdbx_strand_id
1 'polypeptide(L)'
;MKKQSKIFFRNFFILAVFSIWNLSCQPPELNEAEPDKFYIALGEFKTYDDAELFKSKLDFQLWREIKIKQIEEKRFLILYGIFDSSFSAGKKGFELYSEPLISNFKIFNGTSYVHDDFNNVMFVARYQGRPSVYNLNLVTKQIKPAWSRWGRKVISLSHANNNANVFFTTALGYGQQGSFPYVRDPRLYIYLSFAEQVEEIEEFGSCLQLYTYWENRDTFKVNITKPDSINTERLVQKIYSFDSNGKGRTQKMRSFSLIKEGFPKPPSVKPDFISRQKSRQIRIVQQGAENFVYLKNLRDNSEVMICSFSGKLLAAEWSPDDRLLFLRIENKIPLKKSIKLSYELMVIDTDEKQIIRSFNNPKFQNILVHGLLLFFDDDSGGYSKINLFDCLNDTIFHVIEVPGGCGINSPQ
;
A
#
# COMPACT_ATOMS: atom_id res chain seq x y z
N MET A 1 73.69 -65.84 -34.10
CA MET A 1 73.70 -66.54 -32.80
C MET A 1 72.72 -65.85 -31.86
N LYS A 2 71.66 -66.56 -31.40
CA LYS A 2 70.71 -66.29 -30.27
C LYS A 2 70.08 -64.88 -30.21
N LYS A 3 68.77 -64.60 -30.14
CA LYS A 3 67.50 -65.33 -29.90
C LYS A 3 66.40 -64.28 -30.27
N GLN A 4 65.49 -64.49 -31.24
CA GLN A 4 64.06 -64.87 -31.04
C GLN A 4 63.50 -64.64 -29.62
N SER A 5 62.29 -64.15 -29.35
CA SER A 5 61.11 -63.76 -30.14
C SER A 5 60.03 -63.18 -29.18
N LYS A 6 59.11 -62.35 -29.72
CA LYS A 6 57.64 -62.38 -29.53
C LYS A 6 57.05 -62.32 -28.09
N ILE A 7 56.28 -61.27 -27.75
CA ILE A 7 54.84 -61.06 -28.01
C ILE A 7 53.92 -61.76 -26.98
N PHE A 8 53.04 -60.94 -26.36
CA PHE A 8 51.70 -61.23 -25.81
C PHE A 8 51.51 -62.12 -24.57
N PHE A 9 51.00 -61.52 -23.47
CA PHE A 9 49.66 -61.71 -22.85
C PHE A 9 49.70 -61.00 -21.48
N ARG A 10 48.96 -59.89 -21.26
CA ARG A 10 47.53 -59.79 -20.91
C ARG A 10 47.28 -59.96 -19.39
N ASN A 11 46.71 -58.90 -18.81
CA ASN A 11 45.87 -58.85 -17.61
C ASN A 11 46.39 -59.50 -16.33
N PHE A 12 46.80 -58.69 -15.35
CA PHE A 12 46.42 -58.88 -13.95
C PHE A 12 46.59 -57.55 -13.21
N PHE A 13 45.53 -57.11 -12.53
CA PHE A 13 45.48 -56.02 -11.53
C PHE A 13 45.43 -54.57 -12.01
N ILE A 14 44.35 -54.29 -12.75
CA ILE A 14 43.50 -53.13 -12.49
C ILE A 14 42.77 -53.42 -11.16
N LEU A 15 43.32 -52.97 -10.02
CA LEU A 15 42.66 -52.97 -8.70
C LEU A 15 43.48 -52.13 -7.70
N ALA A 16 43.66 -50.86 -8.02
CA ALA A 16 44.01 -49.81 -7.06
C ALA A 16 43.40 -48.49 -7.55
N VAL A 17 42.10 -48.56 -7.87
CA VAL A 17 41.23 -47.41 -7.99
C VAL A 17 40.44 -47.33 -6.69
N PHE A 18 40.17 -46.11 -6.24
CA PHE A 18 39.15 -45.76 -5.25
C PHE A 18 39.44 -46.09 -3.77
N SER A 19 40.37 -45.36 -3.14
CA SER A 19 40.40 -45.30 -1.66
C SER A 19 40.79 -43.94 -1.07
N ILE A 20 40.81 -42.86 -1.85
CA ILE A 20 41.06 -41.49 -1.33
C ILE A 20 39.85 -40.56 -1.54
N TRP A 21 38.77 -41.03 -2.16
CA TRP A 21 37.52 -40.28 -2.28
C TRP A 21 36.42 -41.03 -1.52
N ASN A 22 36.36 -40.86 -0.20
CA ASN A 22 35.13 -40.97 0.61
C ASN A 22 35.44 -40.82 2.12
N LEU A 23 35.40 -39.57 2.57
CA LEU A 23 35.12 -39.08 3.94
C LEU A 23 34.79 -37.59 3.72
N SER A 24 33.60 -37.24 3.25
CA SER A 24 32.32 -37.20 3.97
C SER A 24 32.30 -36.21 5.13
N CYS A 25 31.29 -35.34 5.07
CA CYS A 25 30.80 -34.42 6.09
C CYS A 25 31.61 -33.14 6.37
N GLN A 26 31.42 -32.15 5.51
CA GLN A 26 30.77 -30.95 6.04
C GLN A 26 29.37 -30.84 5.42
N PRO A 27 28.33 -30.57 6.24
CA PRO A 27 26.98 -30.36 5.74
C PRO A 27 26.98 -29.18 4.76
N PRO A 28 26.02 -29.13 3.82
CA PRO A 28 25.82 -27.92 3.02
C PRO A 28 25.76 -26.74 3.98
N GLU A 29 26.46 -25.66 3.64
CA GLU A 29 26.38 -24.39 4.35
C GLU A 29 24.93 -24.18 4.78
N LEU A 30 24.70 -24.26 6.10
CA LEU A 30 23.53 -23.66 6.71
C LEU A 30 23.71 -22.18 6.35
N ASN A 31 23.17 -21.80 5.19
CA ASN A 31 22.98 -20.41 4.81
C ASN A 31 22.19 -19.81 5.96
N GLU A 32 22.93 -19.14 6.85
CA GLU A 32 22.37 -18.38 7.95
C GLU A 32 21.20 -17.62 7.37
N ALA A 33 20.01 -17.84 7.93
CA ALA A 33 18.84 -17.10 7.50
C ALA A 33 19.22 -15.62 7.61
N GLU A 34 19.35 -14.91 6.48
CA GLU A 34 19.54 -13.47 6.49
C GLU A 34 18.28 -12.89 7.18
N PRO A 35 18.36 -12.44 8.44
CA PRO A 35 17.18 -12.23 9.29
C PRO A 35 16.24 -11.12 8.80
N ASP A 36 16.59 -10.45 7.71
CA ASP A 36 15.94 -9.25 7.20
C ASP A 36 15.53 -9.37 5.72
N LYS A 37 15.59 -10.56 5.13
CA LYS A 37 15.17 -10.80 3.74
C LYS A 37 13.83 -11.51 3.63
N PHE A 38 13.00 -11.02 2.73
CA PHE A 38 11.69 -11.58 2.45
C PHE A 38 11.71 -12.37 1.14
N TYR A 39 10.97 -13.47 1.13
CA TYR A 39 10.86 -14.40 0.00
C TYR A 39 9.39 -14.71 -0.23
N ILE A 40 9.03 -15.02 -1.48
CA ILE A 40 7.72 -15.57 -1.81
C ILE A 40 7.83 -17.09 -1.72
N ALA A 41 7.14 -17.71 -0.77
CA ALA A 41 7.04 -19.15 -0.66
C ALA A 41 5.90 -19.67 -1.54
N LEU A 42 6.27 -20.44 -2.57
CA LEU A 42 5.36 -21.01 -3.55
C LEU A 42 4.79 -22.38 -3.14
N GLY A 43 5.43 -23.05 -2.19
CA GLY A 43 4.98 -24.35 -1.69
C GLY A 43 5.88 -24.90 -0.58
N GLU A 44 5.32 -25.84 0.17
CA GLU A 44 5.98 -26.58 1.24
C GLU A 44 5.87 -28.08 0.98
N PHE A 45 6.99 -28.80 1.06
CA PHE A 45 7.13 -30.19 0.64
C PHE A 45 7.87 -31.02 1.69
N LYS A 46 7.52 -32.31 1.78
CA LYS A 46 8.17 -33.26 2.71
C LYS A 46 9.49 -33.79 2.19
N THR A 47 9.67 -33.84 0.86
CA THR A 47 10.87 -34.36 0.21
C THR A 47 11.40 -33.36 -0.80
N TYR A 48 12.70 -33.44 -1.07
CA TYR A 48 13.35 -32.63 -2.10
C TYR A 48 12.80 -32.96 -3.50
N ASP A 49 12.55 -34.24 -3.78
CA ASP A 49 12.03 -34.70 -5.06
C ASP A 49 10.64 -34.13 -5.37
N ASP A 50 9.75 -34.05 -4.37
CA ASP A 50 8.44 -33.42 -4.51
C ASP A 50 8.58 -31.92 -4.83
N ALA A 51 9.55 -31.24 -4.22
CA ALA A 51 9.81 -29.83 -4.46
C ALA A 51 10.39 -29.59 -5.87
N GLU A 52 11.34 -30.41 -6.33
CA GLU A 52 11.83 -30.36 -7.72
C GLU A 52 10.73 -30.68 -8.73
N LEU A 53 9.88 -31.68 -8.45
CA LEU A 53 8.75 -32.01 -9.31
C LEU A 53 7.76 -30.84 -9.41
N PHE A 54 7.48 -30.14 -8.31
CA PHE A 54 6.66 -28.93 -8.37
C PHE A 54 7.35 -27.81 -9.14
N LYS A 55 8.63 -27.55 -8.87
CA LYS A 55 9.44 -26.54 -9.58
C LYS A 55 9.45 -26.76 -11.10
N SER A 56 9.58 -28.00 -11.55
CA SER A 56 9.54 -28.35 -12.98
C SER A 56 8.20 -28.08 -13.66
N LYS A 57 7.10 -27.96 -12.89
CA LYS A 57 5.77 -27.60 -13.37
C LYS A 57 5.50 -26.10 -13.37
N LEU A 58 6.35 -25.31 -12.69
CA LEU A 58 6.25 -23.86 -12.71
C LEU A 58 6.75 -23.30 -14.05
N ASP A 59 6.26 -22.11 -14.39
CA ASP A 59 6.69 -21.40 -15.58
C ASP A 59 8.22 -21.20 -15.57
N PHE A 60 8.85 -21.47 -16.72
CA PHE A 60 10.30 -21.40 -16.89
C PHE A 60 10.87 -20.01 -16.63
N GLN A 61 10.04 -18.95 -16.78
CA GLN A 61 10.43 -17.57 -16.48
C GLN A 61 10.82 -17.39 -15.01
N LEU A 62 10.25 -18.20 -14.10
CA LEU A 62 10.50 -18.10 -12.66
C LEU A 62 11.79 -18.82 -12.23
N TRP A 63 12.30 -19.76 -13.04
CA TRP A 63 13.34 -20.70 -12.61
C TRP A 63 14.65 -20.04 -12.19
N ARG A 64 14.98 -18.87 -12.74
CA ARG A 64 16.22 -18.14 -12.41
C ARG A 64 16.24 -17.61 -10.98
N GLU A 65 15.07 -17.35 -10.41
CA GLU A 65 14.91 -16.72 -9.09
C GLU A 65 14.38 -17.69 -8.04
N ILE A 66 14.05 -18.93 -8.44
CA ILE A 66 13.57 -19.97 -7.54
C ILE A 66 14.74 -20.69 -6.86
N LYS A 67 14.61 -20.90 -5.55
CA LYS A 67 15.50 -21.72 -4.72
C LYS A 67 14.69 -22.71 -3.91
N ILE A 68 15.17 -23.95 -3.80
CA ILE A 68 14.65 -24.94 -2.84
C ILE A 68 15.48 -24.80 -1.57
N LYS A 69 14.85 -24.47 -0.44
CA LYS A 69 15.50 -24.34 0.86
C LYS A 69 14.96 -25.39 1.83
N GLN A 70 15.85 -26.17 2.44
CA GLN A 70 15.48 -27.00 3.58
C GLN A 70 15.43 -26.13 4.84
N ILE A 71 14.33 -26.20 5.59
CA ILE A 71 14.14 -25.43 6.85
C ILE A 71 14.28 -26.33 8.07
N GLU A 72 13.70 -27.53 8.01
CA GLU A 72 13.72 -28.53 9.08
C GLU A 72 14.00 -29.91 8.48
N GLU A 73 14.15 -30.94 9.31
CA GLU A 73 14.17 -32.32 8.84
C GLU A 73 12.88 -32.62 8.06
N LYS A 74 13.03 -33.02 6.79
CA LYS A 74 11.91 -33.37 5.89
C LYS A 74 10.93 -32.20 5.65
N ARG A 75 11.44 -30.97 5.61
CA ARG A 75 10.66 -29.78 5.29
C ARG A 75 11.41 -28.87 4.31
N PHE A 76 10.92 -28.82 3.08
CA PHE A 76 11.51 -28.07 1.97
C PHE A 76 10.54 -27.00 1.49
N LEU A 77 11.02 -25.76 1.31
CA LEU A 77 10.28 -24.67 0.70
C LEU A 77 10.82 -24.34 -0.68
N ILE A 78 9.91 -23.99 -1.58
CA ILE A 78 10.25 -23.34 -2.85
C ILE A 78 10.09 -21.83 -2.64
N LEU A 79 11.20 -21.12 -2.66
CA LEU A 79 11.29 -19.69 -2.45
C LEU A 79 11.59 -18.98 -3.76
N TYR A 80 10.90 -17.88 -4.04
CA TYR A 80 11.10 -17.04 -5.21
C TYR A 80 11.54 -15.63 -4.79
N GLY A 81 12.57 -15.11 -5.45
CA GLY A 81 13.05 -13.74 -5.31
C GLY A 81 13.69 -13.44 -3.96
N ILE A 82 14.18 -12.21 -3.80
CA ILE A 82 14.65 -11.65 -2.53
C ILE A 82 14.12 -10.22 -2.46
N PHE A 83 13.43 -9.88 -1.37
CA PHE A 83 12.74 -8.63 -1.21
C PHE A 83 13.12 -7.96 0.11
N ASP A 84 13.09 -6.62 0.12
CA ASP A 84 13.49 -5.82 1.28
C ASP A 84 12.34 -5.62 2.29
N SER A 85 11.12 -6.00 1.94
CA SER A 85 9.96 -5.92 2.84
C SER A 85 8.90 -6.97 2.51
N SER A 86 8.06 -7.31 3.51
CA SER A 86 6.88 -8.14 3.27
C SER A 86 5.95 -7.53 2.22
N PHE A 87 5.74 -6.20 2.24
CA PHE A 87 4.95 -5.50 1.24
C PHE A 87 5.45 -5.70 -0.20
N SER A 88 6.76 -5.61 -0.43
CA SER A 88 7.35 -5.77 -1.77
C SER A 88 7.29 -7.21 -2.27
N ALA A 89 7.53 -8.18 -1.36
CA ALA A 89 7.31 -9.59 -1.65
C ALA A 89 5.84 -9.88 -1.95
N GLY A 90 4.92 -9.34 -1.15
CA GLY A 90 3.47 -9.47 -1.32
C GLY A 90 2.97 -8.90 -2.65
N LYS A 91 3.43 -7.70 -3.03
CA LYS A 91 3.14 -7.10 -4.34
C LYS A 91 3.54 -8.05 -5.46
N LYS A 92 4.77 -8.55 -5.44
CA LYS A 92 5.25 -9.44 -6.49
C LYS A 92 4.54 -10.79 -6.48
N GLY A 93 4.22 -11.33 -5.32
CA GLY A 93 3.41 -12.55 -5.19
C GLY A 93 2.01 -12.36 -5.79
N PHE A 94 1.38 -11.21 -5.55
CA PHE A 94 0.08 -10.87 -6.12
C PHE A 94 0.13 -10.72 -7.65
N GLU A 95 1.18 -10.10 -8.21
CA GLU A 95 1.41 -10.05 -9.66
C GLU A 95 1.48 -11.46 -10.25
N LEU A 96 2.34 -12.33 -9.69
CA LEU A 96 2.49 -13.71 -10.16
C LEU A 96 1.18 -14.51 -10.05
N TYR A 97 0.40 -14.29 -9.00
CA TYR A 97 -0.91 -14.90 -8.81
C TYR A 97 -1.93 -14.40 -9.83
N SER A 98 -1.86 -13.12 -10.20
CA SER A 98 -2.79 -12.49 -11.16
C SER A 98 -2.49 -12.86 -12.61
N GLU A 99 -1.25 -13.23 -12.93
CA GLU A 99 -0.79 -13.75 -14.24
C GLU A 99 -0.95 -15.28 -14.40
N PRO A 100 -1.90 -15.89 -13.68
CA PRO A 100 -1.94 -17.32 -13.32
C PRO A 100 -0.64 -18.13 -13.24
N LEU A 101 0.52 -17.51 -12.95
CA LEU A 101 1.80 -18.23 -12.89
C LEU A 101 1.91 -19.10 -11.64
N ILE A 102 1.17 -18.75 -10.59
CA ILE A 102 1.10 -19.47 -9.32
C ILE A 102 -0.36 -19.52 -8.81
N SER A 103 -0.70 -20.55 -8.02
CA SER A 103 -2.06 -20.73 -7.48
C SER A 103 -2.23 -20.24 -6.05
N ASN A 104 -1.13 -20.10 -5.31
CA ASN A 104 -1.09 -19.54 -3.96
C ASN A 104 0.35 -19.11 -3.63
N PHE A 105 0.48 -18.31 -2.58
CA PHE A 105 1.78 -17.98 -2.01
C PHE A 105 1.65 -17.57 -0.54
N LYS A 106 2.79 -17.57 0.15
CA LYS A 106 2.95 -16.98 1.48
C LYS A 106 4.25 -16.17 1.50
N ILE A 107 4.37 -15.23 2.42
CA ILE A 107 5.60 -14.47 2.62
C ILE A 107 6.44 -15.12 3.72
N PHE A 108 7.73 -15.29 3.46
CA PHE A 108 8.68 -15.94 4.36
C PHE A 108 9.87 -15.01 4.62
N ASN A 109 10.26 -14.78 5.88
CA ASN A 109 11.33 -13.83 6.25
C ASN A 109 12.68 -14.51 6.53
N GLY A 110 12.90 -15.70 5.95
CA GLY A 110 14.10 -16.50 6.21
C GLY A 110 13.98 -17.46 7.39
N THR A 111 13.10 -17.17 8.36
CA THR A 111 12.90 -18.00 9.58
C THR A 111 11.47 -18.50 9.75
N SER A 112 10.47 -17.67 9.49
CA SER A 112 9.06 -17.99 9.63
C SER A 112 8.21 -17.40 8.51
N TYR A 113 6.98 -17.90 8.37
CA TYR A 113 5.97 -17.18 7.63
C TYR A 113 5.62 -15.89 8.34
N VAL A 114 5.38 -14.83 7.57
CA VAL A 114 5.02 -13.51 8.06
C VAL A 114 3.72 -13.02 7.42
N HIS A 115 3.11 -12.02 8.03
CA HIS A 115 1.93 -11.36 7.48
C HIS A 115 2.25 -10.74 6.12
N ASP A 116 1.33 -10.86 5.17
CA ASP A 116 1.44 -10.23 3.86
C ASP A 116 0.83 -8.83 3.90
N ASP A 117 1.69 -7.83 4.02
CA ASP A 117 1.28 -6.43 4.13
C ASP A 117 0.61 -5.89 2.86
N PHE A 118 0.85 -6.51 1.70
CA PHE A 118 0.24 -6.09 0.43
C PHE A 118 -1.17 -6.65 0.30
N ASN A 119 -1.36 -7.92 0.61
CA ASN A 119 -2.65 -8.55 0.41
C ASN A 119 -3.75 -8.05 1.36
N ASN A 120 -3.43 -7.24 2.37
CA ASN A 120 -4.37 -6.78 3.38
C ASN A 120 -4.55 -5.26 3.31
N VAL A 121 -5.72 -4.83 2.87
CA VAL A 121 -6.03 -3.40 2.70
C VAL A 121 -7.12 -2.98 3.70
N MET A 122 -6.77 -2.01 4.56
CA MET A 122 -7.69 -1.46 5.55
C MET A 122 -8.58 -0.37 4.97
N PHE A 123 -9.84 -0.36 5.40
CA PHE A 123 -10.82 0.65 5.04
C PHE A 123 -11.84 0.83 6.18
N VAL A 124 -12.72 1.82 6.07
CA VAL A 124 -13.76 2.09 7.07
C VAL A 124 -15.11 1.63 6.58
N ALA A 125 -15.84 0.89 7.40
CA ALA A 125 -17.23 0.51 7.12
C ALA A 125 -18.05 0.41 8.41
N ARG A 126 -19.37 0.19 8.29
CA ARG A 126 -20.25 0.09 9.44
C ARG A 126 -20.34 -1.35 9.98
N TYR A 127 -19.75 -1.57 11.16
CA TYR A 127 -19.98 -2.78 11.94
C TYR A 127 -21.08 -2.52 12.98
N GLN A 128 -22.20 -3.24 12.89
CA GLN A 128 -23.36 -3.05 13.78
C GLN A 128 -23.81 -1.58 13.87
N GLY A 129 -23.86 -0.89 12.72
CA GLY A 129 -24.25 0.52 12.63
C GLY A 129 -23.19 1.53 13.05
N ARG A 130 -21.95 1.10 13.37
CA ARG A 130 -20.87 1.99 13.82
C ARG A 130 -19.67 1.98 12.87
N PRO A 131 -19.14 3.17 12.50
CA PRO A 131 -17.84 3.29 11.83
C PRO A 131 -16.74 2.49 12.54
N SER A 132 -16.20 1.50 11.84
CA SER A 132 -15.22 0.52 12.32
C SER A 132 -14.19 0.26 11.22
N VAL A 133 -13.01 -0.26 11.58
CA VAL A 133 -11.97 -0.61 10.61
C VAL A 133 -12.20 -2.03 10.12
N TYR A 134 -12.17 -2.22 8.82
CA TYR A 134 -12.25 -3.51 8.13
C TYR A 134 -10.97 -3.77 7.35
N ASN A 135 -10.64 -5.04 7.19
CA ASN A 135 -9.57 -5.53 6.33
C ASN A 135 -10.19 -6.27 5.14
N LEU A 136 -9.72 -5.96 3.93
CA LEU A 136 -9.94 -6.75 2.72
C LEU A 136 -8.68 -7.56 2.42
N ASN A 137 -8.81 -8.87 2.29
CA ASN A 137 -7.77 -9.72 1.74
C ASN A 137 -7.90 -9.80 0.20
N LEU A 138 -6.91 -9.33 -0.56
CA LEU A 138 -6.98 -9.21 -2.02
C LEU A 138 -7.08 -10.55 -2.75
N VAL A 139 -6.38 -11.58 -2.26
CA VAL A 139 -6.37 -12.92 -2.88
C VAL A 139 -7.69 -13.63 -2.65
N THR A 140 -8.16 -13.67 -1.41
CA THR A 140 -9.39 -14.40 -1.03
C THR A 140 -10.66 -13.59 -1.20
N LYS A 141 -10.54 -12.28 -1.42
CA LYS A 141 -11.63 -11.28 -1.44
C LYS A 141 -12.46 -11.26 -0.15
N GLN A 142 -11.94 -11.80 0.95
CA GLN A 142 -12.63 -11.84 2.23
C GLN A 142 -12.54 -10.48 2.91
N ILE A 143 -13.68 -10.00 3.41
CA ILE A 143 -13.81 -8.77 4.19
C ILE A 143 -14.11 -9.13 5.64
N LYS A 144 -13.30 -8.64 6.59
CA LYS A 144 -13.47 -8.91 8.02
C LYS A 144 -13.25 -7.65 8.86
N PRO A 145 -13.95 -7.48 10.00
CA PRO A 145 -13.64 -6.41 10.94
C PRO A 145 -12.23 -6.57 11.49
N ALA A 146 -11.39 -5.54 11.35
CA ALA A 146 -10.05 -5.49 11.93
C ALA A 146 -10.06 -4.80 13.30
N TRP A 147 -10.94 -3.79 13.47
CA TRP A 147 -11.10 -3.11 14.74
C TRP A 147 -12.53 -2.59 14.92
N SER A 148 -13.12 -2.90 16.07
CA SER A 148 -14.36 -2.28 16.53
C SER A 148 -14.40 -2.31 18.06
N ARG A 149 -14.76 -1.18 18.69
CA ARG A 149 -14.88 -1.09 20.15
C ARG A 149 -16.22 -0.48 20.54
N TRP A 150 -16.89 -1.08 21.51
CA TRP A 150 -18.17 -0.57 22.00
C TRP A 150 -18.03 0.89 22.47
N GLY A 151 -18.98 1.73 22.05
CA GLY A 151 -19.02 3.14 22.41
C GLY A 151 -18.04 4.04 21.64
N ARG A 152 -17.19 3.51 20.75
CA ARG A 152 -16.30 4.31 19.90
C ARG A 152 -16.68 4.20 18.42
N LYS A 153 -16.42 5.28 17.67
CA LYS A 153 -16.63 5.37 16.23
C LYS A 153 -15.34 5.83 15.58
N VAL A 154 -14.92 5.16 14.51
CA VAL A 154 -13.83 5.64 13.64
C VAL A 154 -14.27 6.94 12.97
N ILE A 155 -13.41 7.97 13.03
CA ILE A 155 -13.64 9.27 12.38
C ILE A 155 -12.87 9.33 11.06
N SER A 156 -11.58 9.01 11.10
CA SER A 156 -10.71 9.02 9.93
C SER A 156 -9.75 7.84 9.98
N LEU A 157 -9.38 7.38 8.80
CA LEU A 157 -8.34 6.40 8.53
C LEU A 157 -7.37 7.01 7.51
N SER A 158 -6.09 6.73 7.66
CA SER A 158 -5.03 7.23 6.78
C SER A 158 -3.94 6.19 6.67
N HIS A 159 -3.70 5.74 5.43
CA HIS A 159 -2.59 4.85 5.11
C HIS A 159 -1.27 5.62 5.15
N ALA A 160 -0.22 5.00 5.69
CA ALA A 160 1.13 5.49 5.49
C ALA A 160 1.55 5.33 4.03
N ASN A 161 2.54 6.10 3.57
CA ASN A 161 2.94 6.08 2.16
C ASN A 161 3.49 4.74 1.66
N ASN A 162 3.99 3.91 2.58
CA ASN A 162 4.42 2.54 2.32
C ASN A 162 3.28 1.51 2.43
N ASN A 163 2.05 1.96 2.75
CA ASN A 163 0.85 1.15 3.01
C ASN A 163 1.01 0.06 4.08
N ALA A 164 2.12 0.01 4.81
CA ALA A 164 2.37 -1.00 5.84
C ALA A 164 1.65 -0.67 7.15
N ASN A 165 1.60 0.62 7.50
CA ASN A 165 0.94 1.09 8.72
C ASN A 165 -0.30 1.91 8.39
N VAL A 166 -1.31 1.78 9.24
CA VAL A 166 -2.56 2.52 9.08
C VAL A 166 -2.85 3.27 10.37
N PHE A 167 -2.97 4.59 10.27
CA PHE A 167 -3.40 5.43 11.37
C PHE A 167 -4.90 5.63 11.30
N PHE A 168 -5.58 5.55 12.43
CA PHE A 168 -6.98 5.92 12.48
C PHE A 168 -7.33 6.62 13.78
N THR A 169 -8.26 7.57 13.68
CA THR A 169 -8.79 8.29 14.82
C THR A 169 -10.17 7.80 15.17
N THR A 170 -10.48 7.80 16.47
CA THR A 170 -11.79 7.40 16.98
C THR A 170 -12.30 8.46 17.94
N ALA A 171 -13.62 8.48 18.18
CA ALA A 171 -14.21 9.25 19.28
C ALA A 171 -15.36 8.49 19.93
N LEU A 172 -15.70 8.86 21.17
CA LEU A 172 -16.91 8.36 21.84
C LEU A 172 -18.19 8.94 21.21
N GLY A 173 -18.10 10.13 20.63
CA GLY A 173 -19.20 10.80 19.95
C GLY A 173 -18.70 12.06 19.24
N TYR A 174 -19.36 12.43 18.16
CA TYR A 174 -19.08 13.65 17.42
C TYR A 174 -20.37 14.14 16.77
N GLY A 175 -20.45 15.44 16.51
CA GLY A 175 -21.62 16.07 15.91
C GLY A 175 -21.58 17.59 16.06
N GLN A 176 -22.75 18.20 16.18
CA GLN A 176 -22.90 19.62 16.45
C GLN A 176 -23.68 19.83 17.76
N GLN A 177 -23.25 20.79 18.57
CA GLN A 177 -23.95 21.26 19.75
C GLN A 177 -24.15 22.78 19.60
N GLY A 178 -25.39 23.19 19.33
CA GLY A 178 -25.68 24.52 18.83
C GLY A 178 -24.98 24.76 17.48
N SER A 179 -24.28 25.89 17.34
CA SER A 179 -23.53 26.22 16.12
C SER A 179 -22.11 25.63 16.08
N PHE A 180 -21.68 24.92 17.13
CA PHE A 180 -20.30 24.44 17.25
C PHE A 180 -20.18 22.94 17.01
N PRO A 181 -19.20 22.48 16.23
CA PRO A 181 -18.86 21.07 16.16
C PRO A 181 -18.27 20.61 17.49
N TYR A 182 -18.45 19.33 17.81
CA TYR A 182 -17.81 18.71 18.97
C TYR A 182 -17.29 17.31 18.61
N VAL A 183 -16.21 16.92 19.26
CA VAL A 183 -15.62 15.59 19.22
C VAL A 183 -15.25 15.19 20.65
N ARG A 184 -15.90 14.15 21.17
CA ARG A 184 -15.73 13.67 22.55
C ARG A 184 -14.69 12.57 22.62
N ASP A 185 -13.68 12.76 23.46
CA ASP A 185 -12.60 11.80 23.73
C ASP A 185 -11.99 11.19 22.43
N PRO A 186 -11.43 12.04 21.54
CA PRO A 186 -10.72 11.58 20.38
C PRO A 186 -9.42 10.86 20.78
N ARG A 187 -9.16 9.73 20.13
CA ARG A 187 -7.94 8.93 20.31
C ARG A 187 -7.32 8.55 18.98
N LEU A 188 -5.99 8.47 18.95
CA LEU A 188 -5.22 7.97 17.82
C LEU A 188 -4.83 6.51 18.05
N TYR A 189 -5.02 5.70 17.02
CA TYR A 189 -4.55 4.33 16.96
C TYR A 189 -3.68 4.13 15.73
N ILE A 190 -2.80 3.13 15.79
CA ILE A 190 -2.06 2.60 14.66
C ILE A 190 -2.36 1.11 14.53
N TYR A 191 -2.56 0.63 13.31
CA TYR A 191 -2.51 -0.80 12.99
C TYR A 191 -1.12 -1.12 12.45
N LEU A 192 -0.42 -2.02 13.14
CA LEU A 192 0.88 -2.54 12.77
C LEU A 192 0.68 -3.86 12.02
N SER A 193 0.88 -3.86 10.70
CA SER A 193 0.60 -5.02 9.85
C SER A 193 1.42 -6.25 10.24
N PHE A 194 2.71 -6.07 10.53
CA PHE A 194 3.62 -7.17 10.89
C PHE A 194 3.21 -7.90 12.18
N ALA A 195 2.55 -7.22 13.11
CA ALA A 195 2.09 -7.78 14.38
C ALA A 195 0.59 -8.15 14.37
N GLU A 196 -0.11 -7.82 13.28
CA GLU A 196 -1.58 -7.87 13.18
C GLU A 196 -2.29 -7.22 14.38
N GLN A 197 -1.68 -6.16 14.93
CA GLN A 197 -2.09 -5.57 16.19
C GLN A 197 -2.47 -4.10 16.03
N VAL A 198 -3.51 -3.70 16.76
CA VAL A 198 -3.85 -2.30 16.95
C VAL A 198 -3.26 -1.80 18.25
N GLU A 199 -2.53 -0.69 18.19
CA GLU A 199 -1.99 0.02 19.35
C GLU A 199 -2.66 1.40 19.49
N GLU A 200 -3.00 1.76 20.73
CA GLU A 200 -3.44 3.11 21.06
C GLU A 200 -2.21 4.00 21.28
N ILE A 201 -2.10 5.08 20.52
CA ILE A 201 -0.92 5.96 20.55
C ILE A 201 -1.13 7.14 21.50
N GLU A 202 -2.30 7.78 21.43
CA GLU A 202 -2.55 9.02 22.17
C GLU A 202 -4.04 9.27 22.43
N GLU A 203 -4.34 9.85 23.59
CA GLU A 203 -5.64 10.41 23.94
C GLU A 203 -5.58 11.94 23.96
N PHE A 204 -6.50 12.59 23.24
CA PHE A 204 -6.45 14.04 23.07
C PHE A 204 -7.43 14.81 23.96
N GLY A 205 -8.38 14.12 24.60
CA GLY A 205 -9.51 14.70 25.32
C GLY A 205 -10.44 15.52 24.41
N SER A 206 -11.63 15.89 24.89
CA SER A 206 -12.66 16.54 24.06
C SER A 206 -12.16 17.81 23.35
N CYS A 207 -12.60 17.99 22.10
CA CYS A 207 -12.26 19.13 21.26
C CYS A 207 -13.46 19.57 20.40
N LEU A 208 -13.34 20.74 19.76
CA LEU A 208 -14.34 21.24 18.81
C LEU A 208 -14.10 20.67 17.41
N GLN A 209 -12.82 20.48 17.04
CA GLN A 209 -12.43 20.04 15.71
C GLN A 209 -11.26 19.06 15.81
N LEU A 210 -11.29 18.03 14.96
CA LEU A 210 -10.23 17.05 14.76
C LEU A 210 -10.03 16.86 13.26
N TYR A 211 -8.79 16.87 12.78
CA TYR A 211 -8.44 16.39 11.46
C TYR A 211 -7.01 15.86 11.43
N THR A 212 -6.76 14.96 10.47
CA THR A 212 -5.47 14.29 10.30
C THR A 212 -4.97 14.43 8.88
N TYR A 213 -3.65 14.47 8.69
CA TYR A 213 -3.02 14.51 7.37
C TYR A 213 -1.54 14.13 7.45
N TRP A 214 -0.98 13.68 6.33
CA TRP A 214 0.46 13.56 6.15
C TRP A 214 1.05 14.89 5.71
N GLU A 215 2.02 15.43 6.45
CA GLU A 215 2.75 16.64 6.02
C GLU A 215 3.79 16.29 4.94
N ASN A 216 4.41 15.13 5.08
CA ASN A 216 5.38 14.55 4.17
C ASN A 216 5.34 13.02 4.33
N ARG A 217 6.28 12.30 3.72
CA ARG A 217 6.28 10.82 3.72
C ARG A 217 6.43 10.18 5.08
N ASP A 218 7.05 10.89 6.02
CA ASP A 218 7.49 10.35 7.30
C ASP A 218 6.84 11.06 8.48
N THR A 219 5.94 12.03 8.24
CA THR A 219 5.34 12.85 9.30
C THR A 219 3.83 12.88 9.17
N PHE A 220 3.16 12.10 10.02
CA PHE A 220 1.72 12.14 10.23
C PHE A 220 1.35 13.20 11.26
N LYS A 221 0.30 13.98 10.99
CA LYS A 221 -0.16 15.04 11.88
C LYS A 221 -1.60 14.84 12.32
N VAL A 222 -1.82 15.10 13.62
CA VAL A 222 -3.14 15.19 14.23
C VAL A 222 -3.32 16.60 14.77
N ASN A 223 -4.34 17.29 14.28
CA ASN A 223 -4.68 18.63 14.72
C ASN A 223 -5.97 18.60 15.53
N ILE A 224 -5.90 19.11 16.76
CA ILE A 224 -7.07 19.29 17.62
C ILE A 224 -7.27 20.77 17.93
N THR A 225 -8.49 21.25 17.79
CA THR A 225 -8.86 22.64 18.09
C THR A 225 -9.78 22.67 19.30
N LYS A 226 -9.45 23.47 20.31
CA LYS A 226 -10.23 23.65 21.54
C LYS A 226 -10.47 25.14 21.78
N PRO A 227 -11.54 25.52 22.51
CA PRO A 227 -11.65 26.88 23.02
C PRO A 227 -10.51 27.14 24.01
N ASP A 228 -10.01 28.37 24.03
CA ASP A 228 -9.11 28.82 25.07
C ASP A 228 -9.85 28.86 26.42
N SER A 229 -9.18 28.47 27.50
CA SER A 229 -9.80 28.38 28.82
C SER A 229 -10.10 29.75 29.45
N ILE A 230 -9.44 30.81 28.98
CA ILE A 230 -9.55 32.17 29.51
C ILE A 230 -10.38 33.04 28.56
N ASN A 231 -10.13 32.96 27.25
CA ASN A 231 -10.81 33.78 26.25
C ASN A 231 -11.63 32.95 25.27
N THR A 232 -12.96 32.95 25.42
CA THR A 232 -13.88 32.17 24.58
C THR A 232 -13.87 32.55 23.10
N GLU A 233 -13.39 33.75 22.74
CA GLU A 233 -13.22 34.19 21.35
C GLU A 233 -11.92 33.67 20.72
N ARG A 234 -11.06 33.02 21.51
CA ARG A 234 -9.79 32.46 21.06
C ARG A 234 -9.92 30.95 20.95
N LEU A 235 -9.49 30.42 19.80
CA LEU A 235 -9.31 28.99 19.60
C LEU A 235 -7.83 28.65 19.76
N VAL A 236 -7.54 27.54 20.43
CA VAL A 236 -6.20 26.97 20.55
C VAL A 236 -6.15 25.68 19.75
N GLN A 237 -5.24 25.63 18.77
CA GLN A 237 -4.95 24.42 18.02
C GLN A 237 -3.67 23.78 18.54
N LYS A 238 -3.75 22.51 18.93
CA LYS A 238 -2.58 21.67 19.22
C LYS A 238 -2.34 20.74 18.03
N ILE A 239 -1.09 20.70 17.57
CA ILE A 239 -0.63 19.93 16.42
C ILE A 239 0.35 18.89 16.95
N TYR A 240 -0.02 17.62 16.83
CA TYR A 240 0.81 16.48 17.19
C TYR A 240 1.41 15.91 15.92
N SER A 241 2.71 15.68 15.93
CA SER A 241 3.42 15.03 14.81
C SER A 241 3.91 13.67 15.27
N PHE A 242 3.78 12.67 14.40
CA PHE A 242 4.20 11.29 14.61
C PHE A 242 4.95 10.82 13.37
N ASP A 243 5.92 9.92 13.53
CA ASP A 243 6.54 9.23 12.41
C ASP A 243 5.64 8.13 11.83
N SER A 244 6.11 7.46 10.77
CA SER A 244 5.37 6.39 10.10
C SER A 244 5.09 5.16 10.97
N ASN A 245 5.78 5.01 12.11
CA ASN A 245 5.60 3.94 13.08
C ASN A 245 4.84 4.41 14.34
N GLY A 246 4.36 5.66 14.36
CA GLY A 246 3.65 6.25 15.49
C GLY A 246 4.56 6.76 16.63
N LYS A 247 5.88 6.79 16.43
CA LYS A 247 6.84 7.32 17.41
C LYS A 247 7.09 8.82 17.19
N GLY A 248 7.69 9.49 18.19
CA GLY A 248 8.21 10.85 18.02
C GLY A 248 7.17 11.98 18.11
N ARG A 249 6.58 12.18 19.30
CA ARG A 249 5.62 13.26 19.56
C ARG A 249 6.30 14.63 19.62
N THR A 250 6.14 15.44 18.57
CA THR A 250 6.37 16.90 18.67
C THR A 250 5.03 17.61 18.73
N GLN A 251 4.82 18.39 19.79
CA GLN A 251 3.61 19.20 19.95
C GLN A 251 3.90 20.67 19.63
N LYS A 252 3.16 21.22 18.67
CA LYS A 252 3.13 22.67 18.39
C LYS A 252 1.77 23.23 18.76
N MET A 253 1.73 24.50 19.13
CA MET A 253 0.50 25.20 19.47
C MET A 253 0.34 26.45 18.62
N ARG A 254 -0.88 26.71 18.17
CA ARG A 254 -1.28 27.92 17.48
C ARG A 254 -2.55 28.47 18.10
N SER A 255 -2.80 29.75 17.91
CA SER A 255 -4.04 30.37 18.36
C SER A 255 -4.67 31.17 17.25
N PHE A 256 -5.99 31.18 17.26
CA PHE A 256 -6.81 31.83 16.26
C PHE A 256 -7.89 32.67 16.93
N SER A 257 -8.27 33.78 16.31
CA SER A 257 -9.47 34.51 16.72
C SER A 257 -10.70 33.93 16.02
N LEU A 258 -11.64 33.40 16.78
CA LEU A 258 -12.89 32.83 16.25
C LEU A 258 -13.68 33.87 15.45
N ILE A 259 -13.66 35.15 15.87
CA ILE A 259 -14.41 36.23 15.21
C ILE A 259 -13.72 36.68 13.92
N LYS A 260 -12.39 36.85 13.95
CA LYS A 260 -11.65 37.41 12.81
C LYS A 260 -11.24 36.36 11.78
N GLU A 261 -10.87 35.17 12.23
CA GLU A 261 -10.25 34.12 11.40
C GLU A 261 -11.14 32.88 11.28
N GLY A 262 -12.05 32.66 12.24
CA GLY A 262 -12.89 31.47 12.30
C GLY A 262 -12.14 30.22 12.74
N PHE A 263 -12.69 29.05 12.37
CA PHE A 263 -12.03 27.77 12.64
C PHE A 263 -10.82 27.57 11.73
N PRO A 264 -9.70 27.03 12.26
CA PRO A 264 -8.56 26.69 11.44
C PRO A 264 -8.95 25.64 10.39
N LYS A 265 -8.53 25.86 9.15
CA LYS A 265 -8.80 24.95 8.04
C LYS A 265 -7.68 23.89 7.95
N PRO A 266 -8.01 22.65 7.57
CA PRO A 266 -7.00 21.69 7.16
C PRO A 266 -6.10 22.26 6.06
N PRO A 267 -4.80 21.91 6.03
CA PRO A 267 -3.95 22.34 4.94
C PRO A 267 -4.47 21.77 3.62
N SER A 268 -4.34 22.54 2.54
CA SER A 268 -4.63 22.04 1.20
C SER A 268 -3.61 20.96 0.84
N VAL A 269 -4.08 19.78 0.46
CA VAL A 269 -3.24 18.74 -0.15
C VAL A 269 -2.60 19.35 -1.40
N LYS A 270 -1.27 19.26 -1.51
CA LYS A 270 -0.54 19.72 -2.69
C LYS A 270 -0.34 18.51 -3.62
N PRO A 271 -0.56 18.65 -4.93
CA PRO A 271 -0.23 17.60 -5.89
C PRO A 271 1.27 17.28 -5.87
N ASP A 272 1.62 16.00 -5.91
CA ASP A 272 3.01 15.56 -6.00
C ASP A 272 3.46 15.58 -7.46
N PHE A 273 4.25 16.58 -7.83
CA PHE A 273 4.74 16.73 -9.20
C PHE A 273 5.98 15.91 -9.52
N ILE A 274 6.61 15.28 -8.52
CA ILE A 274 7.81 14.46 -8.70
C ILE A 274 7.47 13.03 -8.28
N SER A 275 7.89 12.08 -9.10
CA SER A 275 7.63 10.66 -8.88
C SER A 275 8.32 10.11 -7.63
N ARG A 276 7.91 8.94 -7.15
CA ARG A 276 8.40 8.37 -5.90
C ARG A 276 9.89 8.05 -5.95
N GLN A 277 10.36 7.50 -7.08
CA GLN A 277 11.78 7.18 -7.31
C GLN A 277 12.57 8.39 -7.84
N LYS A 278 11.94 9.57 -7.96
CA LYS A 278 12.55 10.80 -8.50
C LYS A 278 13.11 10.61 -9.92
N SER A 279 12.50 9.72 -10.69
CA SER A 279 12.85 9.44 -12.07
C SER A 279 12.08 10.34 -13.05
N ARG A 280 10.88 10.78 -12.65
CA ARG A 280 9.93 11.53 -13.47
C ARG A 280 9.42 12.77 -12.75
N GLN A 281 9.03 13.76 -13.53
CA GLN A 281 8.39 14.98 -13.05
C GLN A 281 7.25 15.35 -14.00
N ILE A 282 6.14 15.83 -13.46
CA ILE A 282 5.11 16.52 -14.25
C ILE A 282 5.22 18.03 -14.13
N ARG A 283 4.94 18.71 -15.24
CA ARG A 283 4.82 20.16 -15.34
C ARG A 283 3.48 20.48 -15.96
N ILE A 284 2.77 21.45 -15.36
CA ILE A 284 1.44 21.85 -15.82
C ILE A 284 1.53 23.28 -16.34
N VAL A 285 1.08 23.47 -17.57
CA VAL A 285 1.02 24.79 -18.23
C VAL A 285 -0.44 25.12 -18.49
N GLN A 286 -0.90 26.23 -17.94
CA GLN A 286 -2.24 26.72 -18.22
C GLN A 286 -2.21 27.58 -19.49
N GLN A 287 -3.08 27.28 -20.46
CA GLN A 287 -3.34 28.12 -21.63
C GLN A 287 -4.84 28.32 -21.77
N GLY A 288 -5.32 29.53 -21.47
CA GLY A 288 -6.75 29.82 -21.42
C GLY A 288 -7.47 29.00 -20.33
N ALA A 289 -8.49 28.25 -20.73
CA ALA A 289 -9.30 27.40 -19.84
C ALA A 289 -8.75 25.97 -19.69
N GLU A 290 -7.71 25.61 -20.43
CA GLU A 290 -7.11 24.27 -20.44
C GLU A 290 -5.75 24.27 -19.74
N ASN A 291 -5.47 23.15 -19.09
CA ASN A 291 -4.17 22.84 -18.49
C ASN A 291 -3.54 21.71 -19.30
N PHE A 292 -2.29 21.92 -19.71
CA PHE A 292 -1.50 20.97 -20.47
C PHE A 292 -0.49 20.31 -19.54
N VAL A 293 -0.48 18.98 -19.49
CA VAL A 293 0.41 18.19 -18.64
C VAL A 293 1.58 17.68 -19.49
N TYR A 294 2.78 18.04 -19.05
CA TYR A 294 4.03 17.57 -19.63
C TYR A 294 4.69 16.60 -18.66
N LEU A 295 5.12 15.45 -19.17
CA LEU A 295 5.91 14.47 -18.45
C LEU A 295 7.37 14.62 -18.84
N LYS A 296 8.21 14.91 -17.84
CA LYS A 296 9.65 15.03 -17.96
C LYS A 296 10.33 13.80 -17.38
N ASN A 297 11.20 13.18 -18.15
CA ASN A 297 12.13 12.16 -17.67
C ASN A 297 13.39 12.86 -17.14
N LEU A 298 13.72 12.64 -15.87
CA LEU A 298 14.82 13.34 -15.20
C LEU A 298 16.19 12.72 -15.54
N ARG A 299 16.23 11.50 -16.09
CA ARG A 299 17.48 10.83 -16.47
C ARG A 299 18.06 11.36 -17.78
N ASP A 300 17.21 11.53 -18.79
CA ASP A 300 17.60 11.99 -20.13
C ASP A 300 17.16 13.44 -20.43
N ASN A 301 16.46 14.07 -19.48
CA ASN A 301 15.92 15.43 -19.56
C ASN A 301 14.91 15.63 -20.71
N SER A 302 14.36 14.55 -21.29
CA SER A 302 13.30 14.62 -22.29
C SER A 302 11.97 15.05 -21.65
N GLU A 303 11.14 15.77 -22.41
CA GLU A 303 9.82 16.21 -21.97
C GLU A 303 8.81 16.06 -23.10
N VAL A 304 7.64 15.52 -22.80
CA VAL A 304 6.56 15.27 -23.78
C VAL A 304 5.22 15.68 -23.16
N MET A 305 4.34 16.29 -23.94
CA MET A 305 2.96 16.52 -23.54
C MET A 305 2.21 15.18 -23.52
N ILE A 306 1.59 14.85 -22.40
CA ILE A 306 0.91 13.54 -22.20
C ILE A 306 -0.62 13.66 -22.19
N CYS A 307 -1.17 14.78 -21.71
CA CYS A 307 -2.60 15.02 -21.73
C CYS A 307 -2.93 16.51 -21.51
N SER A 308 -4.21 16.84 -21.63
CA SER A 308 -4.77 18.11 -21.17
C SER A 308 -6.05 17.88 -20.36
N PHE A 309 -6.38 18.84 -19.49
CA PHE A 309 -7.64 18.84 -18.75
C PHE A 309 -8.14 20.26 -18.51
N SER A 310 -9.47 20.40 -18.38
CA SER A 310 -10.09 21.63 -17.90
C SER A 310 -10.25 21.59 -16.38
N GLY A 311 -10.36 22.75 -15.72
CA GLY A 311 -10.61 22.80 -14.28
C GLY A 311 -9.36 22.85 -13.40
N LYS A 312 -9.51 22.44 -12.13
CA LYS A 312 -8.46 22.57 -11.09
C LYS A 312 -7.91 21.20 -10.71
N LEU A 313 -6.59 21.04 -10.79
CA LEU A 313 -5.93 19.87 -10.24
C LEU A 313 -6.01 19.88 -8.70
N LEU A 314 -6.58 18.82 -8.13
CA LEU A 314 -6.67 18.62 -6.69
C LEU A 314 -5.54 17.75 -6.14
N ALA A 315 -5.16 16.70 -6.87
CA ALA A 315 -4.12 15.77 -6.46
C ALA A 315 -3.43 15.17 -7.68
N ALA A 316 -2.14 14.86 -7.51
CA ALA A 316 -1.36 14.04 -8.40
C ALA A 316 -0.66 12.99 -7.53
N GLU A 317 -0.90 11.72 -7.81
CA GLU A 317 -0.34 10.60 -7.05
C GLU A 317 0.37 9.65 -8.02
N TRP A 318 1.51 9.11 -7.60
CA TRP A 318 2.32 8.19 -8.40
C TRP A 318 2.22 6.77 -7.84
N SER A 319 2.19 5.78 -8.73
CA SER A 319 2.40 4.39 -8.31
C SER A 319 3.80 4.21 -7.67
N PRO A 320 3.98 3.22 -6.78
CA PRO A 320 5.28 2.95 -6.14
C PRO A 320 6.45 2.73 -7.10
N ASP A 321 6.18 2.25 -8.31
CA ASP A 321 7.15 1.97 -9.37
C ASP A 321 7.28 3.09 -10.41
N ASP A 322 6.64 4.25 -10.18
CA ASP A 322 6.58 5.39 -11.09
C ASP A 322 5.96 5.10 -12.47
N ARG A 323 5.37 3.91 -12.71
CA ARG A 323 4.78 3.52 -14.00
C ARG A 323 3.44 4.21 -14.26
N LEU A 324 2.67 4.49 -13.22
CA LEU A 324 1.36 5.13 -13.32
C LEU A 324 1.34 6.48 -12.61
N LEU A 325 0.61 7.41 -13.21
CA LEU A 325 0.27 8.71 -12.65
C LEU A 325 -1.25 8.86 -12.57
N PHE A 326 -1.74 9.19 -11.39
CA PHE A 326 -3.15 9.42 -11.09
C PHE A 326 -3.39 10.91 -10.89
N LEU A 327 -4.23 11.51 -11.73
CA LEU A 327 -4.61 12.92 -11.62
C LEU A 327 -6.06 13.03 -11.18
N ARG A 328 -6.32 13.78 -10.11
CA ARG A 328 -7.67 14.11 -9.67
C ARG A 328 -7.98 15.56 -9.96
N ILE A 329 -9.01 15.79 -10.77
CA ILE A 329 -9.38 17.10 -11.31
C ILE A 329 -10.77 17.46 -10.82
N GLU A 330 -10.95 18.72 -10.41
CA GLU A 330 -12.24 19.31 -10.09
C GLU A 330 -12.71 20.19 -11.26
N ASN A 331 -13.86 19.84 -11.81
CA ASN A 331 -14.54 20.54 -12.87
C ASN A 331 -15.75 21.29 -12.30
N LYS A 332 -15.91 22.55 -12.71
CA LYS A 332 -17.07 23.39 -12.37
C LYS A 332 -18.00 23.47 -13.57
N ILE A 333 -19.13 22.81 -13.48
CA ILE A 333 -20.16 22.80 -14.53
C ILE A 333 -21.20 23.86 -14.17
N PRO A 334 -21.28 24.98 -14.91
CA PRO A 334 -22.31 25.98 -14.69
C PRO A 334 -23.69 25.40 -15.06
N LEU A 335 -24.62 25.45 -14.11
CA LEU A 335 -26.04 25.22 -14.31
C LEU A 335 -26.77 26.56 -14.24
N LYS A 336 -27.99 26.65 -14.82
CA LYS A 336 -28.76 27.90 -14.94
C LYS A 336 -28.89 28.73 -13.64
N LYS A 337 -28.82 28.11 -12.46
CA LYS A 337 -28.93 28.77 -11.14
C LYS A 337 -27.90 28.31 -10.11
N SER A 338 -26.94 27.47 -10.49
CA SER A 338 -25.96 26.90 -9.55
C SER A 338 -24.71 26.43 -10.26
N ILE A 339 -23.66 26.12 -9.52
CA ILE A 339 -22.47 25.45 -10.04
C ILE A 339 -22.51 24.02 -9.53
N LYS A 340 -22.50 23.05 -10.45
CA LYS A 340 -22.33 21.63 -10.10
C LYS A 340 -20.85 21.30 -10.18
N LEU A 341 -20.32 20.69 -9.12
CA LEU A 341 -18.99 20.11 -9.14
C LEU A 341 -19.05 18.72 -9.77
N SER A 342 -18.05 18.42 -10.60
CA SER A 342 -17.79 17.10 -11.12
C SER A 342 -16.31 16.79 -10.92
N TYR A 343 -15.97 15.55 -10.61
CA TYR A 343 -14.59 15.15 -10.46
C TYR A 343 -14.21 14.18 -11.57
N GLU A 344 -12.99 14.32 -12.06
CA GLU A 344 -12.38 13.43 -13.01
C GLU A 344 -11.14 12.80 -12.38
N LEU A 345 -10.98 11.50 -12.56
CA LEU A 345 -9.80 10.73 -12.18
C LEU A 345 -9.18 10.16 -13.44
N MET A 346 -8.02 10.67 -13.82
CA MET A 346 -7.24 10.17 -14.97
C MET A 346 -6.15 9.22 -14.47
N VAL A 347 -6.02 8.08 -15.15
CA VAL A 347 -4.94 7.10 -14.98
C VAL A 347 -4.06 7.16 -16.22
N ILE A 348 -2.79 7.44 -16.02
CA ILE A 348 -1.84 7.70 -17.11
C ILE A 348 -0.69 6.68 -17.01
N ASP A 349 -0.43 5.98 -18.10
CA ASP A 349 0.80 5.21 -18.27
C ASP A 349 1.93 6.18 -18.63
N THR A 350 2.97 6.17 -17.81
CA THR A 350 4.10 7.10 -17.95
C THR A 350 5.24 6.55 -18.82
N ASP A 351 5.25 5.23 -19.06
CA ASP A 351 6.14 4.59 -20.03
C ASP A 351 5.59 4.82 -21.45
N GLU A 352 4.30 4.55 -21.65
CA GLU A 352 3.60 4.73 -22.93
C GLU A 352 3.18 6.18 -23.18
N LYS A 353 3.22 7.04 -22.15
CA LYS A 353 2.93 8.49 -22.21
C LYS A 353 1.49 8.80 -22.64
N GLN A 354 0.53 7.97 -22.24
CA GLN A 354 -0.88 8.09 -22.63
C GLN A 354 -1.84 7.86 -21.47
N ILE A 355 -3.06 8.38 -21.60
CA ILE A 355 -4.15 8.09 -20.66
C ILE A 355 -4.63 6.65 -20.91
N ILE A 356 -4.55 5.80 -19.90
CA ILE A 356 -5.13 4.45 -19.91
C ILE A 356 -6.64 4.55 -19.71
N ARG A 357 -7.06 5.34 -18.71
CA ARG A 357 -8.46 5.42 -18.29
C ARG A 357 -8.80 6.77 -17.69
N SER A 358 -10.02 7.22 -17.94
CA SER A 358 -10.63 8.35 -17.22
C SER A 358 -11.94 7.91 -16.59
N PHE A 359 -12.12 8.25 -15.31
CA PHE A 359 -13.38 8.09 -14.61
C PHE A 359 -14.00 9.45 -14.35
N ASN A 360 -15.30 9.56 -14.56
CA ASN A 360 -16.07 10.77 -14.29
C ASN A 360 -17.12 10.45 -13.23
N ASN A 361 -17.02 11.08 -12.06
CA ASN A 361 -17.96 10.86 -10.97
C ASN A 361 -18.20 12.19 -10.23
N PRO A 362 -19.45 12.50 -9.86
CA PRO A 362 -19.74 13.67 -9.04
C PRO A 362 -19.01 13.69 -7.68
N LYS A 363 -18.48 12.57 -7.17
CA LYS A 363 -17.81 12.52 -5.86
C LYS A 363 -16.61 11.54 -5.75
N PHE A 364 -15.49 11.83 -6.40
CA PHE A 364 -14.20 11.19 -6.03
C PHE A 364 -13.59 11.84 -4.79
N GLN A 365 -14.07 11.48 -3.60
CA GLN A 365 -13.59 12.07 -2.35
C GLN A 365 -12.20 11.56 -1.96
N ASN A 366 -11.96 10.25 -2.11
CA ASN A 366 -10.72 9.61 -1.71
C ASN A 366 -10.28 8.60 -2.77
N ILE A 367 -8.97 8.52 -2.97
CA ILE A 367 -8.32 7.47 -3.74
C ILE A 367 -7.23 6.83 -2.87
N LEU A 368 -6.91 5.57 -3.13
CA LEU A 368 -5.77 4.88 -2.54
C LEU A 368 -5.08 4.06 -3.64
N VAL A 369 -3.82 4.38 -3.89
CA VAL A 369 -2.97 3.62 -4.81
C VAL A 369 -2.27 2.50 -4.04
N HIS A 370 -2.52 1.26 -4.45
CA HIS A 370 -1.98 0.08 -3.79
C HIS A 370 -1.36 -0.86 -4.84
N GLY A 371 -0.05 -0.69 -5.08
CA GLY A 371 0.62 -1.35 -6.19
C GLY A 371 0.09 -0.83 -7.53
N LEU A 372 -0.48 -1.73 -8.33
CA LEU A 372 -1.13 -1.44 -9.62
C LEU A 372 -2.66 -1.43 -9.52
N LEU A 373 -3.20 -1.53 -8.29
CA LEU A 373 -4.61 -1.38 -8.01
C LEU A 373 -4.92 0.04 -7.56
N LEU A 374 -6.01 0.58 -8.09
CA LEU A 374 -6.57 1.87 -7.71
C LEU A 374 -7.88 1.65 -6.96
N PHE A 375 -7.90 2.08 -5.71
CA PHE A 375 -9.10 2.12 -4.88
C PHE A 375 -9.71 3.50 -4.99
N PHE A 376 -11.02 3.58 -5.20
CA PHE A 376 -11.73 4.85 -5.15
C PHE A 376 -13.14 4.69 -4.60
N ASP A 377 -13.55 5.66 -3.78
CA ASP A 377 -14.92 5.74 -3.29
C ASP A 377 -15.87 6.09 -4.45
N ASP A 378 -17.05 5.46 -4.45
CA ASP A 378 -18.15 5.75 -5.35
C ASP A 378 -19.46 5.73 -4.56
N ASP A 379 -20.30 6.74 -4.76
CA ASP A 379 -21.60 6.90 -4.10
C ASP A 379 -22.77 6.91 -5.08
N SER A 380 -22.55 6.42 -6.30
CA SER A 380 -23.58 6.29 -7.32
C SER A 380 -24.75 5.44 -6.82
N GLY A 381 -25.98 5.99 -6.92
CA GLY A 381 -27.20 5.28 -6.54
C GLY A 381 -27.56 5.34 -5.05
N GLY A 382 -26.87 6.18 -4.25
CA GLY A 382 -27.24 6.42 -2.84
C GLY A 382 -26.65 5.41 -1.85
N TYR A 383 -25.77 4.52 -2.31
CA TYR A 383 -25.00 3.59 -1.48
C TYR A 383 -23.51 3.85 -1.68
N SER A 384 -22.76 3.94 -0.59
CA SER A 384 -21.31 4.15 -0.64
C SER A 384 -20.59 2.80 -0.77
N LYS A 385 -19.77 2.67 -1.82
CA LYS A 385 -18.98 1.49 -2.16
C LYS A 385 -17.55 1.90 -2.50
N ILE A 386 -16.62 0.96 -2.44
CA ILE A 386 -15.23 1.17 -2.86
C ILE A 386 -14.97 0.27 -4.07
N ASN A 387 -14.62 0.86 -5.21
CA ASN A 387 -14.22 0.12 -6.39
C ASN A 387 -12.72 -0.13 -6.36
N LEU A 388 -12.31 -1.34 -6.73
CA LEU A 388 -10.92 -1.72 -6.96
C LEU A 388 -10.72 -1.91 -8.45
N PHE A 389 -9.95 -1.01 -9.06
CA PHE A 389 -9.64 -1.04 -10.47
C PHE A 389 -8.22 -1.54 -10.69
N ASP A 390 -8.09 -2.56 -11.53
CA ASP A 390 -6.80 -3.08 -11.99
C ASP A 390 -6.34 -2.26 -13.19
N CYS A 391 -5.26 -1.48 -12.99
CA CYS A 391 -4.74 -0.59 -14.00
C CYS A 391 -4.04 -1.31 -15.15
N LEU A 392 -3.53 -2.54 -14.94
CA LEU A 392 -2.91 -3.31 -16.02
C LEU A 392 -3.95 -3.91 -16.96
N ASN A 393 -5.00 -4.48 -16.37
CA ASN A 393 -6.03 -5.20 -17.13
C ASN A 393 -7.18 -4.30 -17.60
N ASP A 394 -7.18 -3.00 -17.26
CA ASP A 394 -8.28 -2.03 -17.49
C ASP A 394 -9.66 -2.59 -17.06
N THR A 395 -9.72 -3.23 -15.90
CA THR A 395 -10.95 -3.88 -15.40
C THR A 395 -11.19 -3.60 -13.92
N ILE A 396 -12.45 -3.69 -13.50
CA ILE A 396 -12.80 -3.68 -12.07
C ILE A 396 -12.48 -5.05 -11.48
N PHE A 397 -11.43 -5.12 -10.67
CA PHE A 397 -10.98 -6.33 -9.98
C PHE A 397 -11.99 -6.81 -8.93
N HIS A 398 -12.55 -5.86 -8.18
CA HIS A 398 -13.51 -6.12 -7.11
C HIS A 398 -14.29 -4.84 -6.73
N VAL A 399 -15.42 -5.03 -6.04
CA VAL A 399 -16.22 -3.95 -5.46
C VAL A 399 -16.51 -4.32 -4.02
N ILE A 400 -16.15 -3.42 -3.09
CA ILE A 400 -16.46 -3.55 -1.67
C ILE A 400 -17.82 -2.90 -1.42
N GLU A 401 -18.78 -3.71 -0.99
CA GLU A 401 -20.10 -3.25 -0.55
C GLU A 401 -20.38 -3.80 0.84
N VAL A 402 -20.56 -2.91 1.82
CA VAL A 402 -20.89 -3.28 3.20
C VAL A 402 -22.22 -2.62 3.59
N PRO A 403 -23.17 -3.37 4.20
CA PRO A 403 -24.42 -2.79 4.67
C PRO A 403 -24.20 -1.57 5.58
N GLY A 404 -24.82 -0.45 5.23
CA GLY A 404 -24.65 0.82 5.94
C GLY A 404 -23.52 1.71 5.42
N GLY A 405 -22.80 1.30 4.37
CA GLY A 405 -21.81 2.10 3.68
C GLY A 405 -20.38 1.84 4.13
N CYS A 406 -19.44 2.08 3.22
CA CYS A 406 -18.00 1.98 3.42
C CYS A 406 -17.27 3.12 2.70
N GLY A 407 -16.04 3.43 3.11
CA GLY A 407 -15.18 4.38 2.43
C GLY A 407 -13.73 4.17 2.81
N ILE A 408 -12.80 4.64 1.97
CA ILE A 408 -11.36 4.47 2.18
C ILE A 408 -10.91 5.14 3.48
N ASN A 409 -11.29 6.41 3.69
CA ASN A 409 -10.84 7.21 4.84
C ASN A 409 -11.90 7.35 5.94
N SER A 410 -13.17 7.44 5.57
CA SER A 410 -14.29 7.60 6.50
C SER A 410 -15.56 7.04 5.85
N PRO A 411 -16.53 6.52 6.63
CA PRO A 411 -17.78 6.07 6.05
C PRO A 411 -18.58 7.29 5.60
N GLN A 412 -19.13 7.24 4.38
CA GLN A 412 -19.96 8.30 3.82
C GLN A 412 -21.39 8.29 4.40
#